data_AF-A0A2G6FGJ4-F1
#
_entry.id   AF-A0A2G6FGJ4-F1
#
_cell.length_a   1.000
_cell.length_b   1.000
_cell.length_c   1.000
_cell.angle_alpha   90.00
_cell.angle_beta   90.00
_cell.angle_gamma   90.00
#
_symmetry.space_group_name_H-M   'P 1'
#
loop_
_entity.id
_entity.type
_entity.pdbx_description
1 polymer ?
#
loop_
_entity_poly.entity_id
_entity_poly.type
_entity_poly.pdbx_seq_one_letter_code
_entity_poly.pdbx_strand_id
1 'polypeptide(L)'
;MIGLWSLIIVDLNFEKKLRCFVRILFGLFLIMQLLMLPVPLAAAAAGVPSWRPGDTLILKTVYRLQPDTDKWSDPVYWKWEAKEKILYQDEPAIKVNIDSESFGMNGMMIFRISDHSMRHIQLIKKKRGSNITREVSIPDQRPVASAELFNFSILPVDMPVFPLLKPSTRLITVKKEIDAGLNVKQVWQQRARLVEKMPAEIKSAMMPEKDIIHVICRFDQELLFEQYWCHDIPLPIYGETPKMKYWLERKANEKKE
;
A
#
# COMPACT_ATOMS: atom_id res chain seq x y z
N MET A 1 -60.48 -49.79 53.17
CA MET A 1 -60.90 -49.78 51.75
C MET A 1 -61.16 -48.33 51.38
N ILE A 2 -60.90 -47.95 50.12
CA ILE A 2 -60.92 -46.60 49.51
C ILE A 2 -59.49 -46.03 49.33
N GLY A 3 -59.00 -46.22 48.10
CA GLY A 3 -57.74 -45.68 47.60
C GLY A 3 -57.90 -44.24 47.11
N LEU A 4 -56.87 -43.43 47.37
CA LEU A 4 -56.70 -42.12 46.76
C LEU A 4 -55.93 -42.30 45.44
N TRP A 5 -56.66 -42.31 44.33
CA TRP A 5 -56.11 -42.02 43.01
C TRP A 5 -56.24 -40.52 42.78
N SER A 6 -55.23 -39.75 43.17
CA SER A 6 -55.13 -38.33 42.83
C SER A 6 -54.68 -38.21 41.39
N LEU A 7 -55.65 -37.95 40.51
CA LEU A 7 -55.47 -37.65 39.10
C LEU A 7 -54.61 -36.38 38.96
N ILE A 8 -53.35 -36.53 38.53
CA ILE A 8 -52.51 -35.38 38.13
C ILE A 8 -53.04 -34.91 36.76
N ILE A 9 -53.97 -33.95 36.77
CA ILE A 9 -54.31 -33.20 35.57
C ILE A 9 -53.16 -32.21 35.36
N VAL A 10 -52.14 -32.63 34.60
CA VAL A 10 -51.14 -31.71 34.06
C VAL A 10 -51.91 -30.79 33.09
N ASP A 11 -52.10 -29.54 33.50
CA ASP A 11 -52.77 -28.53 32.70
C ASP A 11 -52.04 -28.37 31.37
N LEU A 12 -52.64 -28.82 30.28
CA LEU A 12 -52.12 -28.72 28.91
C LEU A 12 -51.81 -27.26 28.51
N ASN A 13 -52.36 -26.27 29.22
CA ASN A 13 -51.97 -24.87 29.04
C ASN A 13 -50.55 -24.56 29.54
N PHE A 14 -50.03 -25.30 30.51
CA PHE A 14 -48.68 -25.13 31.03
C PHE A 14 -47.64 -25.45 29.95
N GLU A 15 -47.84 -26.54 29.20
CA GLU A 15 -46.95 -26.88 28.08
C GLU A 15 -46.94 -25.82 26.98
N LYS A 16 -48.10 -25.27 26.61
CA LYS A 16 -48.18 -24.21 25.59
C LYS A 16 -47.48 -22.93 26.04
N LYS A 17 -47.65 -22.53 27.31
CA LYS A 17 -46.98 -21.36 27.89
C LYS A 17 -45.47 -21.57 28.00
N LEU A 18 -45.04 -22.77 28.39
CA LEU A 18 -43.62 -23.13 28.49
C LEU A 18 -42.93 -23.12 27.12
N ARG A 19 -43.56 -23.70 26.08
CA ARG A 19 -43.03 -23.65 24.70
C ARG A 19 -42.92 -22.23 24.17
N CYS A 20 -43.88 -21.35 24.50
CA CYS A 20 -43.82 -19.94 24.11
C CYS A 20 -42.66 -19.22 24.81
N PHE A 21 -42.50 -19.43 26.12
CA PHE A 21 -41.44 -18.83 26.91
C PHE A 21 -40.03 -19.25 26.45
N VAL A 22 -39.84 -20.55 26.16
CA VAL A 22 -38.56 -21.08 25.64
C VAL A 22 -38.22 -20.47 24.28
N ARG A 23 -39.21 -20.27 23.39
CA ARG A 23 -38.99 -19.60 22.09
C ARG A 23 -38.57 -18.15 22.24
N ILE A 24 -39.15 -17.42 23.19
CA ILE A 24 -38.79 -16.02 23.49
C ILE A 24 -37.36 -15.96 24.04
N LEU A 25 -37.02 -16.81 25.00
CA LEU A 25 -35.66 -16.89 25.55
C LEU A 25 -34.62 -17.26 24.49
N PHE A 26 -34.92 -18.21 23.62
CA PHE A 26 -34.04 -18.59 22.52
C PHE A 26 -33.87 -17.45 21.51
N GLY A 27 -34.94 -16.72 21.18
CA GLY A 27 -34.88 -15.53 20.33
C GLY A 27 -34.03 -14.42 20.94
N LEU A 28 -34.19 -14.15 22.24
CA LEU A 28 -33.38 -13.16 22.96
C LEU A 28 -31.91 -13.58 23.03
N PHE A 29 -31.62 -14.86 23.28
CA PHE A 29 -30.26 -15.39 23.27
C PHE A 29 -29.60 -15.25 21.89
N LEU A 30 -30.34 -15.54 20.82
CA LEU A 30 -29.84 -15.40 19.44
C LEU A 30 -29.54 -13.93 19.10
N ILE A 31 -30.43 -13.00 19.50
CA ILE A 31 -30.21 -11.56 19.34
C ILE A 31 -28.98 -11.11 20.14
N MET A 32 -28.81 -11.59 21.37
CA MET A 32 -27.65 -11.26 22.19
C MET A 32 -26.35 -11.79 21.58
N GLN A 33 -26.35 -13.00 20.99
CA GLN A 33 -25.20 -13.51 20.24
C GLN A 33 -24.92 -12.70 18.97
N LEU A 34 -25.96 -12.23 18.27
CA LEU A 34 -25.80 -11.36 17.11
C LEU A 34 -25.25 -9.96 17.47
N LEU A 35 -25.61 -9.43 18.65
CA LEU A 35 -25.06 -8.17 19.18
C LEU A 35 -23.66 -8.33 19.77
N MET A 36 -23.30 -9.54 20.20
CA MET A 36 -21.94 -9.90 20.66
C MET A 36 -21.04 -10.39 19.51
N LEU A 37 -21.55 -10.50 18.28
CA LEU A 37 -20.68 -10.72 17.12
C LEU A 37 -19.72 -9.52 17.06
N PRO A 38 -18.40 -9.77 17.04
CA PRO A 38 -17.44 -8.69 16.87
C PRO A 38 -17.79 -8.01 15.55
N VAL A 39 -18.33 -6.77 15.64
CA VAL A 39 -18.44 -5.88 14.49
C VAL A 39 -17.05 -5.90 13.86
N PRO A 40 -16.88 -6.34 12.60
CA PRO A 40 -15.57 -6.29 11.98
C PRO A 40 -15.15 -4.83 12.07
N LEU A 41 -14.13 -4.57 12.88
CA LEU A 41 -13.46 -3.27 12.99
C LEU A 41 -13.35 -2.75 11.56
N ALA A 42 -14.14 -1.73 11.24
CA ALA A 42 -14.17 -1.14 9.92
C ALA A 42 -12.74 -0.74 9.62
N ALA A 43 -12.05 -1.54 8.78
CA ALA A 43 -10.71 -1.22 8.35
C ALA A 43 -10.84 0.10 7.61
N ALA A 44 -10.39 1.19 8.23
CA ALA A 44 -10.42 2.49 7.60
C ALA A 44 -9.48 2.39 6.39
N ALA A 45 -10.07 2.38 5.19
CA ALA A 45 -9.31 2.53 3.97
C ALA A 45 -8.66 3.92 4.04
N ALA A 46 -7.33 3.95 4.15
CA ALA A 46 -6.60 5.18 3.93
C ALA A 46 -6.73 5.53 2.45
N GLY A 47 -7.34 6.67 2.13
CA GLY A 47 -7.14 7.25 0.82
C GLY A 47 -5.69 7.71 0.70
N VAL A 48 -4.90 7.07 -0.17
CA VAL A 48 -3.61 7.58 -0.67
C VAL A 48 -3.36 6.87 -2.01
N PRO A 49 -2.87 7.51 -3.09
CA PRO A 49 -2.92 8.94 -3.38
C PRO A 49 -3.50 9.36 -4.75
N SER A 50 -4.07 10.57 -4.80
CA SER A 50 -4.50 11.19 -6.05
C SER A 50 -3.43 12.13 -6.61
N TRP A 51 -2.69 11.69 -7.63
CA TRP A 51 -2.04 12.63 -8.54
C TRP A 51 -3.08 13.50 -9.24
N ARG A 52 -2.77 14.78 -9.41
CA ARG A 52 -3.53 15.70 -10.26
C ARG A 52 -2.63 16.20 -11.39
N PRO A 53 -3.14 16.36 -12.61
CA PRO A 53 -2.38 17.02 -13.68
C PRO A 53 -1.81 18.36 -13.19
N GLY A 54 -0.51 18.59 -13.42
CA GLY A 54 0.23 19.75 -12.95
C GLY A 54 0.97 19.56 -11.61
N ASP A 55 0.65 18.51 -10.85
CA ASP A 55 1.38 18.19 -9.62
C ASP A 55 2.86 17.91 -9.95
N THR A 56 3.75 18.62 -9.25
CA THR A 56 5.19 18.43 -9.35
C THR A 56 5.79 18.22 -7.97
N LEU A 57 6.45 17.08 -7.80
CA LEU A 57 7.12 16.65 -6.58
C LEU A 57 8.59 16.39 -6.85
N ILE A 58 9.44 16.68 -5.85
CA ILE A 58 10.88 16.44 -5.94
C ILE A 58 11.29 15.47 -4.83
N LEU A 59 11.75 14.30 -5.24
CA LEU A 59 12.37 13.33 -4.33
C LEU A 59 13.88 13.53 -4.31
N LYS A 60 14.43 13.76 -3.13
CA LYS A 60 15.86 13.67 -2.87
C LYS A 60 16.20 12.23 -2.52
N THR A 61 17.25 11.71 -3.10
CA THR A 61 17.65 10.31 -2.99
C THR A 61 19.15 10.19 -2.74
N VAL A 62 19.55 9.28 -1.88
CA VAL A 62 20.95 8.88 -1.68
C VAL A 62 21.07 7.37 -1.86
N TYR A 63 22.17 6.93 -2.43
CA TYR A 63 22.42 5.53 -2.76
C TYR A 63 23.54 4.96 -1.91
N ARG A 64 23.40 3.72 -1.48
CA ARG A 64 24.46 3.04 -0.75
C ARG A 64 25.61 2.72 -1.72
N LEU A 65 26.83 3.16 -1.39
CA LEU A 65 27.99 3.01 -2.29
C LEU A 65 28.55 1.59 -2.29
N GLN A 66 28.50 0.91 -1.15
CA GLN A 66 28.94 -0.48 -1.00
C GLN A 66 27.96 -1.25 -0.11
N PRO A 67 27.71 -2.54 -0.40
CA PRO A 67 26.98 -3.41 0.51
C PRO A 67 27.58 -3.33 1.92
N ASP A 68 26.73 -3.34 2.94
CA ASP A 68 27.12 -3.40 4.36
C ASP A 68 28.02 -2.24 4.87
N THR A 69 28.01 -1.10 4.17
CA THR A 69 28.67 0.12 4.63
C THR A 69 27.65 1.23 4.90
N ASP A 70 27.97 2.11 5.86
CA ASP A 70 27.23 3.35 6.11
C ASP A 70 27.63 4.49 5.15
N LYS A 71 28.31 4.16 4.04
CA LYS A 71 28.73 5.14 3.03
C LYS A 71 27.62 5.35 2.00
N TRP A 72 27.13 6.58 1.95
CA TRP A 72 26.09 7.01 1.03
C TRP A 72 26.68 7.94 -0.04
N SER A 73 26.08 7.91 -1.23
CA SER A 73 26.41 8.83 -2.31
C SER A 73 26.05 10.27 -1.96
N ASP A 74 26.56 11.20 -2.75
CA ASP A 74 25.97 12.54 -2.80
C ASP A 74 24.48 12.46 -3.17
N PRO A 75 23.64 13.40 -2.69
CA PRO A 75 22.23 13.41 -3.00
C PRO A 75 21.95 13.64 -4.48
N VAL A 76 20.95 12.92 -4.98
CA VAL A 76 20.40 13.09 -6.33
C VAL A 76 18.92 13.41 -6.25
N TYR A 77 18.48 14.28 -7.16
CA TYR A 77 17.12 14.76 -7.23
C TYR A 77 16.39 14.11 -8.39
N TRP A 78 15.15 13.69 -8.11
CA TRP A 78 14.21 13.15 -9.08
C TRP A 78 12.98 14.03 -9.11
N LYS A 79 12.70 14.64 -10.25
CA LYS A 79 11.48 15.40 -10.48
C LYS A 79 10.39 14.45 -10.99
N TRP A 80 9.26 14.45 -10.31
CA TRP A 80 8.05 13.70 -10.67
C TRP A 80 6.97 14.71 -11.06
N GLU A 81 6.44 14.60 -12.26
CA GLU A 81 5.48 15.56 -12.81
C GLU A 81 4.28 14.84 -13.43
N ALA A 82 3.11 14.99 -12.81
CA ALA A 82 1.87 14.49 -13.38
C ALA A 82 1.44 15.37 -14.55
N LYS A 83 1.39 14.78 -15.74
CA LYS A 83 1.14 15.52 -16.99
C LYS A 83 -0.34 15.61 -17.31
N GLU A 84 -0.97 14.45 -17.49
CA GLU A 84 -2.30 14.36 -18.08
C GLU A 84 -3.01 13.08 -17.65
N LYS A 85 -4.34 13.13 -17.71
CA LYS A 85 -5.19 11.94 -17.60
C LYS A 85 -5.26 11.29 -18.97
N ILE A 86 -5.08 9.98 -19.01
CA ILE A 86 -5.11 9.18 -20.23
C ILE A 86 -6.06 7.99 -20.04
N LEU A 87 -6.40 7.34 -21.15
CA LEU A 87 -6.93 5.97 -21.13
C LEU A 87 -5.78 5.00 -21.39
N TYR A 88 -5.55 4.08 -20.46
CA TYR A 88 -4.56 3.02 -20.61
C TYR A 88 -5.26 1.67 -20.46
N GLN A 89 -5.25 0.85 -21.52
CA GLN A 89 -5.98 -0.43 -21.55
C GLN A 89 -7.46 -0.25 -21.17
N ASP A 90 -8.12 0.74 -21.77
CA ASP A 90 -9.52 1.09 -21.55
C ASP A 90 -9.88 1.57 -20.13
N GLU A 91 -8.88 1.82 -19.28
CA GLU A 91 -9.07 2.32 -17.91
C GLU A 91 -8.52 3.76 -17.74
N PRO A 92 -9.21 4.61 -16.95
CA PRO A 92 -8.69 5.92 -16.60
C PRO A 92 -7.38 5.83 -15.80
N ALA A 93 -6.36 6.51 -16.29
CA ALA A 93 -5.04 6.55 -15.70
C ALA A 93 -4.45 7.97 -15.71
N ILE A 94 -3.40 8.17 -14.93
CA ILE A 94 -2.60 9.40 -14.91
C ILE A 94 -1.18 9.07 -15.37
N LYS A 95 -0.67 9.88 -16.30
CA LYS A 95 0.71 9.80 -16.78
C LYS A 95 1.59 10.70 -15.93
N VAL A 96 2.64 10.13 -15.37
CA VAL A 96 3.64 10.83 -14.55
C VAL A 96 4.98 10.73 -15.24
N ASN A 97 5.55 11.87 -15.61
CA ASN A 97 6.91 11.93 -16.12
C ASN A 97 7.90 12.01 -14.96
N ILE A 98 9.06 11.41 -15.16
CA ILE A 98 10.17 11.41 -14.23
C ILE A 98 11.42 11.88 -14.94
N ASP A 99 12.22 12.66 -14.24
CA ASP A 99 13.50 13.13 -14.74
C ASP A 99 14.52 13.26 -13.61
N SER A 100 15.77 12.93 -13.92
CA SER A 100 16.93 13.31 -13.12
C SER A 100 18.02 13.86 -14.02
N GLU A 101 18.27 15.17 -13.90
CA GLU A 101 19.34 15.85 -14.62
C GLU A 101 20.71 15.22 -14.32
N SER A 102 20.94 14.81 -13.06
CA SER A 102 22.21 14.23 -12.62
C SER A 102 22.56 12.91 -13.31
N PHE A 103 21.56 12.12 -13.70
CA PHE A 103 21.77 10.82 -14.35
C PHE A 103 21.50 10.83 -15.86
N GLY A 104 21.00 11.93 -16.42
CA GLY A 104 20.56 11.98 -17.82
C GLY A 104 19.52 10.88 -18.13
N MET A 105 18.68 10.58 -17.14
CA MET A 105 17.65 9.55 -17.19
C MET A 105 16.28 10.21 -17.10
N ASN A 106 15.40 9.83 -18.01
CA ASN A 106 14.00 10.21 -17.97
C ASN A 106 13.12 8.96 -18.03
N GLY A 107 11.89 9.10 -17.57
CA GLY A 107 10.94 8.00 -17.53
C GLY A 107 9.51 8.48 -17.58
N MET A 108 8.63 7.53 -17.82
CA MET A 108 7.19 7.70 -17.78
C MET A 108 6.62 6.57 -16.94
N MET A 109 5.70 6.92 -16.05
CA MET A 109 4.92 5.98 -15.28
C MET A 109 3.45 6.21 -15.55
N ILE A 110 2.67 5.14 -15.48
CA ILE A 110 1.22 5.19 -15.61
C ILE A 110 0.63 4.62 -14.32
N PHE A 111 -0.20 5.43 -13.66
CA PHE A 111 -0.93 5.04 -12.47
C PHE A 111 -2.41 4.97 -12.79
N ARG A 112 -3.09 3.89 -12.39
CA ARG A 112 -4.53 3.78 -12.53
C ARG A 112 -5.22 4.73 -11.55
N ILE A 113 -6.29 5.41 -11.99
CA ILE A 113 -6.98 6.40 -11.14
C ILE A 113 -7.86 5.72 -10.08
N SER A 114 -8.45 4.55 -10.37
CA SER A 114 -9.41 3.89 -9.48
C SER A 114 -8.80 3.32 -8.20
N ASP A 115 -7.58 2.78 -8.29
CA ASP A 115 -6.89 2.12 -7.17
C ASP A 115 -5.48 2.66 -6.92
N HIS A 116 -5.02 3.64 -7.69
CA HIS A 116 -3.69 4.26 -7.60
C HIS A 116 -2.52 3.29 -7.81
N SER A 117 -2.78 2.10 -8.36
CA SER A 117 -1.74 1.14 -8.69
C SER A 117 -0.88 1.64 -9.85
N MET A 118 0.42 1.42 -9.76
CA MET A 118 1.32 1.62 -10.90
C MET A 118 1.12 0.47 -11.89
N ARG A 119 0.86 0.80 -13.15
CA ARG A 119 0.54 -0.15 -14.24
C ARG A 119 1.70 -0.37 -15.19
N HIS A 120 2.48 0.67 -15.40
CA HIS A 120 3.52 0.67 -16.41
C HIS A 120 4.65 1.62 -16.02
N ILE A 121 5.88 1.21 -16.34
CA ILE A 121 7.07 2.02 -16.21
C ILE A 121 7.84 1.92 -17.53
N GLN A 122 8.14 3.07 -18.12
CA GLN A 122 9.06 3.21 -19.22
C GLN A 122 10.25 4.05 -18.75
N LEU A 123 11.46 3.54 -18.93
CA LEU A 123 12.70 4.23 -18.60
C LEU A 123 13.52 4.41 -19.86
N ILE A 124 13.99 5.64 -20.06
CA ILE A 124 14.81 6.01 -21.20
C ILE A 124 16.14 6.52 -20.64
N LYS A 125 17.23 5.86 -21.04
CA LYS A 125 18.59 6.25 -20.66
C LYS A 125 19.37 6.61 -21.91
N LYS A 126 19.93 7.82 -21.95
CA LYS A 126 20.85 8.23 -23.00
C LYS A 126 22.22 7.56 -22.79
N LYS A 127 22.69 6.80 -23.78
CA LYS A 127 24.03 6.19 -23.79
C LYS A 127 24.68 6.38 -25.16
N ARG A 128 25.83 7.07 -25.19
CA ARG A 128 26.67 7.28 -26.40
C ARG A 128 25.86 7.72 -27.65
N GLY A 129 25.01 8.74 -27.49
CA GLY A 129 24.20 9.29 -28.58
C GLY A 129 22.94 8.49 -28.96
N SER A 130 22.69 7.35 -28.31
CA SER A 130 21.48 6.52 -28.51
C SER A 130 20.62 6.47 -27.25
N ASN A 131 19.31 6.35 -27.43
CA ASN A 131 18.36 6.13 -26.34
C ASN A 131 18.17 4.62 -26.12
N ILE A 132 18.41 4.16 -24.89
CA ILE A 132 18.04 2.81 -24.47
C ILE A 132 16.72 2.93 -23.73
N THR A 133 15.66 2.41 -24.33
CA THR A 133 14.32 2.34 -23.72
C THR A 133 14.11 0.97 -23.09
N ARG A 134 13.54 0.96 -21.89
CA ARG A 134 13.08 -0.25 -21.21
C ARG A 134 11.68 -0.04 -20.69
N GLU A 135 10.85 -1.05 -20.86
CA GLU A 135 9.45 -1.02 -20.47
C GLU A 135 9.13 -2.21 -19.60
N VAL A 136 8.39 -1.96 -18.53
CA VAL A 136 7.90 -2.98 -17.62
C VAL A 136 6.42 -2.73 -17.37
N SER A 137 5.60 -3.72 -17.71
CA SER A 137 4.20 -3.75 -17.32
C SER A 137 4.07 -4.41 -15.95
N ILE A 138 3.34 -3.77 -15.05
CA ILE A 138 3.19 -4.20 -13.67
C ILE A 138 1.82 -4.89 -13.52
N PRO A 139 1.79 -6.17 -13.11
CA PRO A 139 0.54 -6.88 -12.85
C PRO A 139 -0.33 -6.21 -11.78
N ASP A 140 -1.64 -6.46 -11.86
CA ASP A 140 -2.61 -6.00 -10.87
C ASP A 140 -2.26 -6.43 -9.45
N GLN A 141 -2.46 -5.50 -8.51
CA GLN A 141 -2.33 -5.74 -7.07
C GLN A 141 -0.96 -6.29 -6.65
N ARG A 142 0.09 -5.93 -7.40
CA ARG A 142 1.48 -6.24 -7.08
C ARG A 142 2.18 -4.98 -6.57
N PRO A 143 2.88 -5.05 -5.43
CA PRO A 143 3.74 -3.95 -5.00
C PRO A 143 4.92 -3.85 -5.96
N VAL A 144 5.35 -2.62 -6.24
CA VAL A 144 6.54 -2.34 -7.03
C VAL A 144 7.69 -2.18 -6.03
N ALA A 145 8.75 -2.96 -6.17
CA ALA A 145 9.98 -2.77 -5.42
C ALA A 145 11.07 -2.34 -6.39
N SER A 146 11.71 -1.20 -6.13
CA SER A 146 12.87 -0.72 -6.86
C SER A 146 13.97 -1.78 -6.84
N ALA A 147 14.10 -2.57 -5.77
CA ALA A 147 15.02 -3.71 -5.68
C ALA A 147 14.88 -4.73 -6.83
N GLU A 148 13.65 -5.04 -7.28
CA GLU A 148 13.43 -5.93 -8.43
C GLU A 148 13.78 -5.27 -9.76
N LEU A 149 13.60 -3.96 -9.83
CA LEU A 149 13.94 -3.14 -11.00
C LEU A 149 15.41 -2.68 -10.96
N PHE A 150 16.13 -2.90 -9.85
CA PHE A 150 17.42 -2.27 -9.54
C PHE A 150 18.55 -2.78 -10.42
N ASN A 151 18.40 -4.00 -10.96
CA ASN A 151 19.31 -4.49 -12.00
C ASN A 151 19.29 -3.58 -13.25
N PHE A 152 18.33 -2.67 -13.35
CA PHE A 152 18.09 -1.82 -14.51
C PHE A 152 17.94 -0.33 -14.17
N SER A 153 17.67 0.01 -12.90
CA SER A 153 17.18 1.34 -12.54
C SER A 153 17.51 1.71 -11.09
N ILE A 154 18.13 2.86 -10.91
CA ILE A 154 18.36 3.51 -9.60
C ILE A 154 17.17 4.37 -9.16
N LEU A 155 16.02 4.26 -9.83
CA LEU A 155 14.90 5.16 -9.56
C LEU A 155 14.13 4.78 -8.28
N PRO A 156 13.70 5.76 -7.47
CA PRO A 156 12.90 5.53 -6.26
C PRO A 156 11.43 5.26 -6.58
N VAL A 157 11.15 4.08 -7.12
CA VAL A 157 9.83 3.71 -7.68
C VAL A 157 9.03 2.76 -6.80
N ASP A 158 9.52 2.50 -5.59
CA ASP A 158 8.86 1.61 -4.64
C ASP A 158 7.41 2.06 -4.38
N MET A 159 6.46 1.14 -4.53
CA MET A 159 5.03 1.44 -4.44
C MET A 159 4.30 0.27 -3.78
N PRO A 160 3.52 0.50 -2.70
CA PRO A 160 2.73 -0.55 -2.09
C PRO A 160 1.47 -0.83 -2.91
N VAL A 161 0.77 -1.89 -2.53
CA VAL A 161 -0.58 -2.14 -3.05
C VAL A 161 -1.57 -1.29 -2.28
N PHE A 162 -2.31 -0.46 -3.00
CA PHE A 162 -3.40 0.37 -2.50
C PHE A 162 -4.77 -0.33 -2.67
N PRO A 163 -5.81 0.12 -1.93
CA PRO A 163 -5.75 1.06 -0.82
C PRO A 163 -5.00 0.48 0.40
N LEU A 164 -4.35 1.34 1.18
CA LEU A 164 -3.71 0.93 2.43
C LEU A 164 -4.79 0.76 3.51
N LEU A 165 -5.17 -0.47 3.80
CA LEU A 165 -6.03 -0.78 4.94
C LEU A 165 -5.22 -0.65 6.23
N LYS A 166 -5.74 0.02 7.25
CA LYS A 166 -5.00 0.29 8.50
C LYS A 166 -5.80 -0.11 9.73
N PRO A 167 -5.16 -0.77 10.72
CA PRO A 167 -3.94 -1.56 10.57
C PRO A 167 -4.19 -2.77 9.66
N SER A 168 -3.22 -3.18 8.84
CA SER A 168 -3.35 -4.42 8.06
C SER A 168 -2.03 -5.13 7.85
N THR A 169 -2.14 -6.43 7.60
CA THR A 169 -1.10 -7.27 7.03
C THR A 169 -1.69 -8.01 5.84
N ARG A 170 -1.08 -7.84 4.67
CA ARG A 170 -1.49 -8.46 3.42
C ARG A 170 -0.38 -9.38 2.93
N LEU A 171 -0.74 -10.63 2.62
CA LEU A 171 0.12 -11.56 1.91
C LEU A 171 -0.16 -11.46 0.41
N ILE A 172 0.88 -11.29 -0.39
CA ILE A 172 0.79 -11.02 -1.81
C ILE A 172 1.61 -12.07 -2.54
N THR A 173 0.95 -12.86 -3.38
CA THR A 173 1.65 -13.85 -4.20
C THR A 173 2.18 -13.16 -5.45
N VAL A 174 3.50 -13.20 -5.62
CA VAL A 174 4.18 -12.71 -6.82
C VAL A 174 4.66 -13.91 -7.63
N LYS A 175 4.28 -13.97 -8.91
CA LYS A 175 4.83 -14.94 -9.86
C LYS A 175 5.95 -14.26 -10.65
N LYS A 176 7.13 -14.87 -10.66
CA LYS A 176 8.28 -14.41 -11.40
C LYS A 176 8.72 -15.49 -12.36
N GLU A 177 8.72 -15.18 -13.64
CA GLU A 177 9.34 -16.01 -14.65
C GLU A 177 10.86 -15.86 -14.57
N ILE A 178 11.58 -16.98 -14.55
CA ILE A 178 13.04 -16.98 -14.41
C ILE A 178 13.72 -17.38 -15.73
N ASP A 179 13.24 -18.45 -16.37
CA ASP A 179 13.72 -18.92 -17.67
C ASP A 179 12.74 -19.94 -18.28
N ALA A 180 12.62 -19.98 -19.62
CA ALA A 180 11.89 -20.99 -20.38
C ALA A 180 10.48 -21.38 -19.84
N GLY A 181 9.69 -20.41 -19.37
CA GLY A 181 8.35 -20.64 -18.79
C GLY A 181 8.35 -21.18 -17.34
N LEU A 182 9.53 -21.35 -16.72
CA LEU A 182 9.65 -21.66 -15.30
C LEU A 182 9.24 -20.45 -14.47
N ASN A 183 8.19 -20.64 -13.67
CA ASN A 183 7.66 -19.63 -12.79
C ASN A 183 7.97 -19.98 -11.34
N VAL A 184 8.62 -19.06 -10.63
CA VAL A 184 8.74 -19.13 -9.17
C VAL A 184 7.64 -18.31 -8.53
N LYS A 185 7.02 -18.91 -7.52
CA LYS A 185 6.02 -18.28 -6.68
C LYS A 185 6.70 -17.74 -5.43
N GLN A 186 6.65 -16.43 -5.25
CA GLN A 186 7.11 -15.74 -4.05
C GLN A 186 5.90 -15.24 -3.27
N VAL A 187 6.02 -15.19 -1.94
CA VAL A 187 5.00 -14.60 -1.07
C VAL A 187 5.61 -13.40 -0.38
N TRP A 188 5.09 -12.24 -0.72
CA TRP A 188 5.50 -10.98 -0.14
C TRP A 188 4.52 -10.59 0.96
N GLN A 189 5.01 -9.91 1.99
CA GLN A 189 4.20 -9.42 3.09
C GLN A 189 4.24 -7.89 3.11
N GLN A 190 3.09 -7.26 2.96
CA GLN A 190 2.90 -5.83 3.16
C GLN A 190 2.19 -5.59 4.50
N ARG A 191 2.74 -4.72 5.34
CA ARG A 191 2.09 -4.27 6.58
C ARG A 191 1.88 -2.77 6.52
N ALA A 192 0.70 -2.30 6.90
CA ALA A 192 0.38 -0.88 6.99
C ALA A 192 -0.19 -0.55 8.37
N ARG A 193 0.31 0.51 9.01
CA ARG A 193 -0.17 0.99 10.32
C ARG A 193 -0.08 2.51 10.42
N LEU A 194 -0.91 3.08 11.29
CA LEU A 194 -0.76 4.47 11.69
C LEU A 194 0.41 4.61 12.68
N VAL A 195 1.16 5.69 12.56
CA VAL A 195 2.21 6.08 13.50
C VAL A 195 2.05 7.55 13.85
N GLU A 196 2.36 7.90 15.10
CA GLU A 196 2.21 9.28 15.57
C GLU A 196 3.30 10.19 15.01
N LYS A 197 4.52 9.68 14.84
CA LYS A 197 5.68 10.42 14.37
C LYS A 197 6.60 9.53 13.54
N MET A 198 7.32 10.14 12.60
CA MET A 198 8.44 9.48 11.94
C MET A 198 9.64 9.36 12.89
N PRO A 199 10.51 8.34 12.72
CA PRO A 199 11.79 8.28 13.39
C PRO A 199 12.59 9.58 13.27
N ALA A 200 13.24 10.01 14.36
CA ALA A 200 13.93 11.30 14.43
C ALA A 200 15.12 11.40 13.47
N GLU A 201 15.65 10.27 13.02
CA GLU A 201 16.75 10.21 12.06
C GLU A 201 16.30 10.57 10.63
N ILE A 202 14.98 10.53 10.36
CA ILE A 202 14.41 10.84 9.06
C ILE A 202 14.28 12.36 8.92
N LYS A 203 15.23 12.96 8.19
CA LYS A 203 15.22 14.39 7.86
C LYS A 203 14.47 14.64 6.55
N SER A 204 13.13 14.62 6.60
CA SER A 204 12.30 15.11 5.49
C SER A 204 12.00 16.60 5.68
N ALA A 205 12.05 17.37 4.60
CA ALA A 205 11.62 18.77 4.61
C ALA A 205 10.09 18.90 4.72
N MET A 206 9.36 17.84 4.32
CA MET A 206 7.91 17.77 4.45
C MET A 206 7.57 16.84 5.62
N MET A 207 7.27 17.43 6.77
CA MET A 207 6.85 16.71 7.98
C MET A 207 5.36 16.98 8.19
N PRO A 208 4.45 16.04 7.87
CA PRO A 208 3.04 16.22 8.17
C PRO A 208 2.82 16.20 9.68
N GLU A 209 1.85 16.98 10.15
CA GLU A 209 1.56 17.08 11.59
C GLU A 209 0.84 15.84 12.13
N LYS A 210 0.08 15.12 11.28
CA LYS A 210 -0.76 13.97 11.66
C LYS A 210 -0.91 12.96 10.52
N ASP A 211 -1.47 11.80 10.85
CA ASP A 211 -1.93 10.75 9.94
C ASP A 211 -0.84 10.10 9.06
N ILE A 212 0.33 9.90 9.65
CA ILE A 212 1.43 9.20 9.02
C ILE A 212 1.13 7.70 8.98
N ILE A 213 1.23 7.13 7.78
CA ILE A 213 1.02 5.71 7.53
C ILE A 213 2.38 5.08 7.28
N HIS A 214 2.79 4.19 8.16
CA HIS A 214 3.99 3.39 8.00
C HIS A 214 3.65 2.12 7.24
N VAL A 215 4.31 1.92 6.10
CA VAL A 215 4.19 0.74 5.24
C VAL A 215 5.53 0.00 5.17
N ILE A 216 5.51 -1.30 5.45
CA ILE A 216 6.68 -2.19 5.30
C ILE A 216 6.32 -3.29 4.31
N CYS A 217 7.20 -3.56 3.35
CA CYS A 217 7.10 -4.69 2.44
C CYS A 217 8.33 -5.62 2.58
N ARG A 218 8.08 -6.93 2.73
CA ARG A 218 9.12 -7.95 2.92
C ARG A 218 8.93 -9.17 2.04
N PHE A 219 10.04 -9.84 1.71
CA PHE A 219 10.10 -11.17 1.13
C PHE A 219 11.02 -12.04 1.99
N ASP A 220 10.54 -13.16 2.51
CA ASP A 220 11.32 -14.08 3.37
C ASP A 220 12.18 -13.37 4.44
N GLN A 221 11.53 -12.46 5.19
CA GLN A 221 12.15 -11.56 6.19
C GLN A 221 13.05 -10.44 5.64
N GLU A 222 13.53 -10.54 4.40
CA GLU A 222 14.27 -9.48 3.73
C GLU A 222 13.38 -8.25 3.51
N LEU A 223 13.92 -7.07 3.83
CA LEU A 223 13.26 -5.80 3.57
C LEU A 223 13.32 -5.49 2.08
N LEU A 224 12.15 -5.38 1.44
CA LEU A 224 12.06 -4.86 0.08
C LEU A 224 12.03 -3.32 0.11
N PHE A 225 11.10 -2.77 0.89
CA PHE A 225 11.05 -1.34 1.17
C PHE A 225 10.30 -1.05 2.47
N GLU A 226 10.65 0.09 3.08
CA GLU A 226 9.96 0.71 4.21
C GLU A 226 9.61 2.15 3.81
N GLN A 227 8.39 2.58 4.08
CA GLN A 227 7.89 3.88 3.61
C GLN A 227 6.97 4.53 4.63
N TYR A 228 6.99 5.86 4.64
CA TYR A 228 6.09 6.70 5.41
C TYR A 228 5.28 7.57 4.45
N TRP A 229 3.95 7.46 4.58
CA TRP A 229 2.99 8.09 3.70
C TRP A 229 2.12 9.09 4.48
N CYS A 230 1.60 10.08 3.77
CA CYS A 230 0.54 10.97 4.24
C CYS A 230 -0.60 10.95 3.21
N HIS A 231 -1.84 11.13 3.66
CA HIS A 231 -3.05 10.93 2.86
C HIS A 231 -3.09 11.75 1.57
N ASP A 232 -2.57 12.98 1.60
CA ASP A 232 -2.74 13.95 0.50
C ASP A 232 -1.51 14.08 -0.41
N ILE A 233 -0.60 13.10 -0.37
CA ILE A 233 0.66 13.15 -1.11
C ILE A 233 0.82 11.89 -1.97
N PRO A 234 1.01 12.04 -3.31
CA PRO A 234 1.15 10.92 -4.22
C PRO A 234 2.47 10.17 -4.26
N LEU A 235 3.34 10.48 -3.31
CA LEU A 235 4.59 9.82 -3.07
C LEU A 235 4.80 9.66 -1.57
N PRO A 236 5.61 8.69 -1.14
CA PRO A 236 5.99 8.60 0.24
C PRO A 236 6.79 9.85 0.63
N ILE A 237 6.58 10.32 1.85
CA ILE A 237 7.36 11.40 2.45
C ILE A 237 8.80 10.93 2.67
N TYR A 238 8.95 9.67 3.03
CA TYR A 238 10.21 8.98 3.18
C TYR A 238 10.07 7.54 2.71
N GLY A 239 11.09 7.02 2.05
CA GLY A 239 11.25 5.59 1.88
C GLY A 239 12.70 5.15 1.94
N GLU A 240 12.87 3.88 2.26
CA GLU A 240 14.15 3.20 2.32
C GLU A 240 14.04 1.80 1.73
N THR A 241 15.09 1.40 1.04
CA THR A 241 15.40 0.03 0.66
C THR A 241 16.82 -0.29 1.13
N PRO A 242 17.28 -1.56 1.08
CA PRO A 242 18.66 -1.90 1.41
C PRO A 242 19.72 -1.11 0.63
N LYS A 243 19.37 -0.51 -0.52
CA LYS A 243 20.30 0.16 -1.44
C LYS A 243 20.11 1.68 -1.52
N MET A 244 19.03 2.22 -0.96
CA MET A 244 18.62 3.59 -1.27
C MET A 244 17.75 4.17 -0.15
N LYS A 245 17.97 5.45 0.17
CA LYS A 245 17.07 6.25 1.00
C LYS A 245 16.59 7.43 0.19
N TYR A 246 15.32 7.78 0.32
CA TYR A 246 14.74 8.90 -0.40
C TYR A 246 13.65 9.57 0.40
N TRP A 247 13.49 10.88 0.18
CA TRP A 247 12.49 11.68 0.86
C TRP A 247 12.03 12.85 0.02
N LEU A 248 10.81 13.29 0.30
CA LEU A 248 10.18 14.41 -0.39
C LEU A 248 10.77 15.74 0.12
N GLU A 249 11.39 16.53 -0.76
CA GLU A 249 11.96 17.83 -0.36
C GLU A 249 10.98 19.01 -0.54
N ARG A 250 10.14 19.04 -1.59
CA ARG A 250 9.16 20.12 -1.82
C ARG A 250 7.97 19.68 -2.69
N LYS A 251 6.83 20.35 -2.49
CA LYS A 251 5.85 20.63 -3.57
C LYS A 251 6.35 21.86 -4.32
N ALA A 252 6.55 21.80 -5.63
CA ALA A 252 7.17 22.90 -6.39
C ALA A 252 6.32 24.21 -6.42
N ASN A 253 5.09 24.19 -5.92
CA ASN A 253 4.14 25.30 -6.00
C ASN A 253 3.95 26.12 -4.71
N GLU A 254 4.70 25.85 -3.64
CA GLU A 254 4.77 26.81 -2.53
C GLU A 254 5.68 27.97 -2.94
N LYS A 255 5.04 29.03 -3.45
CA LYS A 255 5.67 30.36 -3.50
C LYS A 255 6.16 30.66 -2.09
N LYS A 256 7.43 31.06 -1.98
CA LYS A 256 7.90 31.80 -0.81
C LYS A 256 7.06 33.07 -0.75
N GLU A 257 6.12 33.12 0.19
CA GLU A 257 5.59 34.39 0.70
C GLU A 257 6.65 35.05 1.59
#